data_AF-A0A0F6YH20-F1
#
_entry.id   AF-A0A0F6YH20-F1
#
_cell.length_a   1.000
_cell.length_b   1.000
_cell.length_c   1.000
_cell.angle_alpha   90.00
_cell.angle_beta   90.00
_cell.angle_gamma   90.00
#
_symmetry.space_group_name_H-M   'P 1'
#
loop_
_entity.id
_entity.type
_entity.pdbx_description
1 polymer ?
#
loop_
_entity_poly.entity_id
_entity_poly.type
_entity_poly.pdbx_seq_one_letter_code
_entity_poly.pdbx_strand_id
1 'polypeptide(L)'
;MLARGSVRYARAMPDTREEEVRYDAEAAERGFRDTTALRAAVRDPSAPRGLDLQQAALFGLRIARQLAEPAVKARFDRLPDDLLSPSARNTIGPAAWALWYAVARRASATAGESSARLSEATLQRASAIKARMMKVAEYVLDGDARAATELASIRAGAGHADLAEDLTRLAALYREHAARLAEGGVHYRRTDARSARDAAAAILAELNDDEPSEARIAREDAFRAFRVLEQTYEPVRLFGRALFAHDGEERFPTIYSIRPARGSRTSEEGEGEEEGEQDEDK
;
A
#
# COMPACT_ATOMS: atom_id res chain seq x y z
N MET A 1 -51.33 -4.17 51.94
CA MET A 1 -52.19 -4.65 50.84
C MET A 1 -51.89 -3.79 49.62
N LEU A 2 -51.59 -4.44 48.48
CA LEU A 2 -51.32 -3.90 47.13
C LEU A 2 -49.93 -3.31 46.84
N ALA A 3 -49.04 -4.23 46.43
CA ALA A 3 -47.95 -3.98 45.48
C ALA A 3 -48.49 -3.85 44.04
N ARG A 4 -47.80 -3.05 43.20
CA ARG A 4 -47.72 -3.06 41.72
C ARG A 4 -46.96 -1.78 41.32
N GLY A 5 -45.93 -1.73 40.49
CA GLY A 5 -45.29 -2.72 39.64
C GLY A 5 -44.44 -1.93 38.65
N SER A 6 -43.13 -1.89 38.87
CA SER A 6 -42.15 -1.33 37.92
C SER A 6 -42.07 -2.22 36.70
N VAL A 7 -42.52 -1.75 35.55
CA VAL A 7 -42.22 -2.38 34.26
C VAL A 7 -41.08 -1.61 33.61
N ARG A 8 -39.85 -2.04 33.91
CA ARG A 8 -38.69 -1.71 33.07
C ARG A 8 -38.82 -2.54 31.80
N TYR A 9 -39.15 -1.90 30.67
CA TYR A 9 -38.92 -2.49 29.36
C TYR A 9 -37.42 -2.47 29.09
N ALA A 10 -36.71 -3.45 29.66
CA ALA A 10 -35.42 -3.88 29.13
C ALA A 10 -35.70 -4.56 27.79
N ARG A 11 -35.80 -3.77 26.71
CA ARG A 11 -35.73 -4.30 25.36
C ARG A 11 -34.30 -4.79 25.20
N ALA A 12 -34.11 -6.10 25.34
CA ALA A 12 -32.90 -6.76 24.91
C ALA A 12 -32.64 -6.35 23.47
N MET A 13 -31.61 -5.50 23.27
CA MET A 13 -31.05 -5.25 21.95
C MET A 13 -30.57 -6.60 21.43
N PRO A 14 -30.90 -7.00 20.20
CA PRO A 14 -30.27 -8.16 19.60
C PRO A 14 -28.76 -7.90 19.56
N ASP A 15 -27.98 -8.87 20.06
CA ASP A 15 -26.53 -8.99 19.91
C ASP A 15 -26.21 -9.06 18.41
N THR A 16 -26.15 -7.90 17.74
CA THR A 16 -25.63 -7.77 16.39
C THR A 16 -24.12 -7.81 16.48
N ARG A 17 -23.58 -9.02 16.62
CA ARG A 17 -22.19 -9.26 16.20
C ARG A 17 -22.13 -8.79 14.76
N GLU A 18 -21.38 -7.71 14.53
CA GLU A 18 -21.09 -7.21 13.20
C GLU A 18 -20.59 -8.40 12.38
N GLU A 19 -21.41 -8.87 11.45
CA GLU A 19 -20.95 -9.83 10.45
C GLU A 19 -19.82 -9.14 9.69
N GLU A 20 -18.60 -9.51 10.07
CA GLU A 20 -17.38 -8.97 9.52
C GLU A 20 -17.42 -9.15 8.00
N VAL A 21 -17.49 -8.04 7.27
CA VAL A 21 -17.53 -8.07 5.80
C VAL A 21 -16.18 -8.61 5.34
N ARG A 22 -16.16 -9.88 4.90
CA ARG A 22 -14.97 -10.53 4.38
C ARG A 22 -14.82 -10.25 2.89
N TYR A 23 -13.57 -10.23 2.44
CA TYR A 23 -13.27 -10.10 1.02
C TYR A 23 -13.84 -11.28 0.23
N ASP A 24 -14.62 -10.98 -0.81
CA ASP A 24 -15.11 -11.94 -1.80
C ASP A 24 -14.50 -11.56 -3.15
N ALA A 25 -13.60 -12.40 -3.65
CA ALA A 25 -12.86 -12.12 -4.88
C ALA A 25 -13.77 -12.00 -6.10
N GLU A 26 -14.82 -12.81 -6.18
CA GLU A 26 -15.72 -12.78 -7.34
C GLU A 26 -16.62 -11.55 -7.29
N ALA A 27 -17.13 -11.18 -6.11
CA ALA A 27 -17.92 -9.96 -5.94
C ALA A 27 -17.06 -8.71 -6.23
N ALA A 28 -15.81 -8.72 -5.77
CA ALA A 28 -14.84 -7.66 -6.02
C ALA A 28 -14.56 -7.49 -7.52
N GLU A 29 -14.29 -8.59 -8.23
CA GLU A 29 -14.03 -8.56 -9.68
C GLU A 29 -15.28 -8.14 -10.48
N ARG A 30 -16.46 -8.67 -10.13
CA ARG A 30 -17.73 -8.26 -10.74
C ARG A 30 -17.97 -6.77 -10.55
N GLY A 31 -17.85 -6.25 -9.33
CA GLY A 31 -17.99 -4.82 -9.05
C GLY A 31 -16.99 -3.95 -9.84
N PHE A 32 -15.74 -4.40 -9.95
CA PHE A 32 -14.71 -3.72 -10.75
C PHE A 32 -15.05 -3.67 -12.25
N ARG A 33 -15.64 -4.75 -12.77
CA ARG A 33 -16.11 -4.85 -14.16
C ARG A 33 -17.34 -3.97 -14.40
N ASP A 34 -18.35 -4.07 -13.54
CA ASP A 34 -19.62 -3.35 -13.67
C ASP A 34 -19.45 -1.83 -13.58
N THR A 35 -18.42 -1.36 -12.88
CA THR A 35 -18.10 0.06 -12.74
C THR A 35 -17.12 0.59 -13.79
N THR A 36 -16.73 -0.21 -14.79
CA THR A 36 -15.69 0.17 -15.78
C THR A 36 -15.99 1.50 -16.47
N ALA A 37 -17.22 1.69 -16.98
CA ALA A 37 -17.60 2.93 -17.65
C ALA A 37 -17.55 4.16 -16.72
N LEU A 38 -17.97 3.99 -15.47
CA LEU A 38 -17.92 5.05 -14.46
C LEU A 38 -16.47 5.41 -14.10
N ARG A 39 -15.60 4.41 -13.92
CA ARG A 39 -14.16 4.62 -13.62
C ARG A 39 -13.42 5.29 -14.79
N ALA A 40 -13.77 4.93 -16.03
CA ALA A 40 -13.23 5.56 -17.23
C ALA A 40 -13.64 7.04 -17.35
N ALA A 41 -14.84 7.40 -16.90
CA ALA A 41 -15.35 8.77 -16.93
C ALA A 41 -14.72 9.71 -15.88
N VAL A 42 -14.00 9.18 -14.89
CA VAL A 42 -13.30 9.98 -13.88
C VAL A 42 -12.20 10.81 -14.54
N ARG A 43 -12.27 12.14 -14.42
CA ARG A 43 -11.26 13.05 -15.00
C ARG A 43 -10.03 13.25 -14.12
N ASP A 44 -10.25 13.34 -12.80
CA ASP A 44 -9.19 13.50 -11.80
C ASP A 44 -9.14 12.27 -10.89
N PRO A 45 -8.30 11.27 -11.20
CA PRO A 45 -8.14 10.08 -10.37
C PRO A 45 -7.23 10.40 -9.18
N SER A 46 -7.80 11.04 -8.16
CA SER A 46 -7.10 11.39 -6.93
C SER A 46 -7.82 10.86 -5.68
N ALA A 47 -7.08 10.65 -4.61
CA ALA A 47 -7.64 10.35 -3.29
C ALA A 47 -6.94 11.24 -2.24
N PRO A 48 -7.64 11.65 -1.16
CA PRO A 48 -7.01 12.44 -0.11
C PRO A 48 -5.81 11.74 0.49
N ARG A 49 -4.79 12.52 0.84
CA ARG A 49 -3.60 11.99 1.51
C ARG A 49 -3.98 11.41 2.88
N GLY A 50 -3.46 10.22 3.18
CA GLY A 50 -3.67 9.55 4.46
C GLY A 50 -5.01 8.82 4.62
N LEU A 51 -5.90 8.87 3.61
CA LEU A 51 -7.12 8.06 3.62
C LEU A 51 -6.78 6.59 3.33
N ASP A 52 -7.27 5.70 4.19
CA ASP A 52 -7.18 4.25 3.96
C ASP A 52 -8.27 3.81 2.97
N LEU A 53 -7.85 3.44 1.76
CA LEU A 53 -8.75 3.04 0.68
C LEU A 53 -9.44 1.70 0.93
N GLN A 54 -8.82 0.79 1.69
CA GLN A 54 -9.46 -0.48 2.05
C GLN A 54 -10.57 -0.24 3.07
N GLN A 55 -10.32 0.63 4.06
CA GLN A 55 -11.36 1.05 5.00
C GLN A 55 -12.47 1.84 4.30
N ALA A 56 -12.15 2.65 3.27
CA ALA A 56 -13.15 3.30 2.43
C ALA A 56 -14.03 2.29 1.67
N ALA A 57 -13.47 1.18 1.17
CA ALA A 57 -14.24 0.11 0.56
C ALA A 57 -15.17 -0.58 1.58
N LEU A 58 -14.65 -0.97 2.74
CA LEU A 58 -15.44 -1.55 3.83
C LEU A 58 -16.59 -0.64 4.27
N PHE A 59 -16.29 0.66 4.39
CA PHE A 59 -17.28 1.69 4.67
C PHE A 59 -18.40 1.69 3.62
N GLY A 60 -18.07 1.70 2.33
CA GLY A 60 -19.05 1.66 1.25
C GLY A 60 -19.93 0.40 1.28
N LEU A 61 -19.35 -0.76 1.59
CA LEU A 61 -20.09 -2.02 1.72
C LEU A 61 -21.08 -1.98 2.90
N ARG A 62 -20.66 -1.41 4.04
CA ARG A 62 -21.56 -1.20 5.18
C ARG A 62 -22.73 -0.28 4.83
N ILE A 63 -22.47 0.82 4.11
CA ILE A 63 -23.53 1.71 3.62
C ILE A 63 -24.48 0.97 2.67
N ALA A 64 -23.96 0.19 1.73
CA ALA A 64 -24.79 -0.59 0.80
C ALA A 64 -25.71 -1.57 1.55
N ARG A 65 -25.18 -2.25 2.58
CA ARG A 65 -25.97 -3.12 3.46
C ARG A 65 -27.06 -2.35 4.20
N GLN A 66 -26.72 -1.19 4.78
CA GLN A 66 -27.68 -0.33 5.48
C GLN A 66 -28.80 0.15 4.56
N LEU A 67 -28.49 0.52 3.32
CA LEU A 67 -29.49 0.93 2.32
C LEU A 67 -30.43 -0.21 1.91
N ALA A 68 -29.96 -1.46 2.01
CA ALA A 68 -30.77 -2.64 1.73
C ALA A 68 -31.71 -3.02 2.88
N GLU A 69 -31.54 -2.46 4.08
CA GLU A 69 -32.46 -2.70 5.20
C GLU A 69 -33.89 -2.26 4.83
N PRO A 70 -34.92 -3.08 5.06
CA PRO A 70 -36.29 -2.78 4.60
C PRO A 70 -36.81 -1.41 5.05
N ALA A 71 -36.54 -1.02 6.29
CA ALA A 71 -36.98 0.26 6.84
C ALA A 71 -36.25 1.47 6.21
N VAL A 72 -34.96 1.31 5.91
CA VAL A 72 -34.14 2.35 5.27
C VAL A 72 -34.53 2.46 3.80
N LYS A 73 -34.59 1.32 3.10
CA LYS A 73 -35.00 1.22 1.70
C LYS A 73 -36.37 1.89 1.48
N ALA A 74 -37.36 1.58 2.31
CA ALA A 74 -38.70 2.14 2.20
C ALA A 74 -38.76 3.67 2.34
N ARG A 75 -37.81 4.29 3.06
CA ARG A 75 -37.70 5.77 3.13
C ARG A 75 -37.07 6.34 1.87
N PHE A 76 -35.98 5.75 1.40
CA PHE A 76 -35.34 6.18 0.16
C PHE A 76 -36.22 5.97 -1.08
N ASP A 77 -37.07 4.94 -1.10
CA ASP A 77 -38.02 4.68 -2.20
C ASP A 77 -39.14 5.72 -2.30
N ARG A 78 -39.32 6.58 -1.28
CA ARG A 78 -40.25 7.71 -1.33
C ARG A 78 -39.65 8.95 -1.98
N LEU A 79 -38.34 8.96 -2.21
CA LEU A 79 -37.69 10.08 -2.89
C LEU A 79 -38.04 10.02 -4.38
N PRO A 80 -38.41 11.17 -4.98
CA PRO A 80 -38.48 11.32 -6.42
C PRO A 80 -37.15 10.96 -7.11
N ASP A 81 -37.24 10.28 -8.26
CA ASP A 81 -36.06 9.80 -9.01
C ASP A 81 -35.19 10.94 -9.57
N ASP A 82 -35.77 12.13 -9.78
CA ASP A 82 -35.06 13.35 -10.19
C ASP A 82 -34.20 13.95 -9.07
N LEU A 83 -34.54 13.69 -7.81
CA LEU A 83 -33.74 14.11 -6.66
C LEU A 83 -32.60 13.13 -6.37
N LEU A 84 -32.87 11.83 -6.44
CA LEU A 84 -31.87 10.79 -6.23
C LEU A 84 -32.16 9.56 -7.10
N SER A 85 -31.36 9.40 -8.16
CA SER A 85 -31.52 8.26 -9.07
C SER A 85 -31.40 6.92 -8.32
N PRO A 86 -32.27 5.93 -8.60
CA PRO A 86 -32.11 4.57 -8.10
C PRO A 86 -30.74 3.96 -8.44
N SER A 87 -30.15 4.37 -9.56
CA SER A 87 -28.81 3.92 -9.96
C SER A 87 -27.75 4.32 -8.93
N ALA A 88 -27.75 5.57 -8.46
CA ALA A 88 -26.80 6.05 -7.46
C ALA A 88 -26.81 5.20 -6.18
N ARG A 89 -28.00 4.78 -5.71
CA ARG A 89 -28.16 3.90 -4.55
C ARG A 89 -27.59 2.50 -4.80
N ASN A 90 -27.91 1.93 -5.95
CA ASN A 90 -27.53 0.56 -6.31
C ASN A 90 -26.06 0.44 -6.71
N THR A 91 -25.39 1.54 -7.09
CA THR A 91 -23.98 1.55 -7.50
C THR A 91 -23.00 1.56 -6.32
N ILE A 92 -23.41 1.95 -5.11
CA ILE A 92 -22.49 2.02 -3.95
C ILE A 92 -21.83 0.67 -3.66
N GLY A 93 -22.61 -0.42 -3.66
CA GLY A 93 -22.09 -1.78 -3.44
C GLY A 93 -21.04 -2.19 -4.47
N PRO A 94 -21.37 -2.18 -5.79
CA PRO A 94 -20.41 -2.41 -6.85
C PRO A 94 -19.18 -1.50 -6.81
N ALA A 95 -19.34 -0.21 -6.50
CA ALA A 95 -18.22 0.74 -6.40
C ALA A 95 -17.29 0.43 -5.22
N ALA A 96 -17.84 0.01 -4.08
CA ALA A 96 -17.06 -0.40 -2.92
C ALA A 96 -16.27 -1.70 -3.20
N TRP A 97 -16.92 -2.68 -3.84
CA TRP A 97 -16.25 -3.91 -4.30
C TRP A 97 -15.15 -3.63 -5.32
N ALA A 98 -15.40 -2.74 -6.29
CA ALA A 98 -14.41 -2.28 -7.24
C ALA A 98 -13.19 -1.64 -6.56
N LEU A 99 -13.42 -0.82 -5.53
CA LEU A 99 -12.35 -0.19 -4.77
C LEU A 99 -11.51 -1.25 -4.03
N TRP A 100 -12.14 -2.21 -3.36
CA TRP A 100 -11.41 -3.28 -2.67
C TRP A 100 -10.57 -4.10 -3.67
N TYR A 101 -11.15 -4.48 -4.81
CA TYR A 101 -10.42 -5.19 -5.87
C TYR A 101 -9.19 -4.41 -6.35
N ALA A 102 -9.36 -3.11 -6.61
CA ALA A 102 -8.28 -2.25 -7.09
C ALA A 102 -7.17 -2.07 -6.04
N VAL A 103 -7.53 -1.96 -4.75
CA VAL A 103 -6.56 -1.90 -3.64
C VAL A 103 -5.79 -3.21 -3.53
N ALA A 104 -6.46 -4.36 -3.64
CA ALA A 104 -5.81 -5.67 -3.64
C ALA A 104 -4.84 -5.84 -4.82
N ARG A 105 -5.26 -5.46 -6.03
CA ARG A 105 -4.38 -5.44 -7.22
C ARG A 105 -3.18 -4.53 -7.03
N ARG A 106 -3.37 -3.34 -6.46
CA ARG A 106 -2.27 -2.41 -6.16
C ARG A 106 -1.28 -3.00 -5.17
N ALA A 107 -1.75 -3.67 -4.12
CA ALA A 107 -0.88 -4.32 -3.15
C ALA A 107 -0.02 -5.41 -3.83
N SER A 108 -0.63 -6.26 -4.65
CA SER A 108 0.07 -7.29 -5.43
C SER A 108 1.09 -6.69 -6.41
N ALA A 109 0.70 -5.65 -7.16
CA ALA A 109 1.59 -5.00 -8.13
C ALA A 109 2.76 -4.29 -7.44
N THR A 110 2.54 -3.68 -6.27
CA THR A 110 3.62 -3.05 -5.48
C THR A 110 4.59 -4.10 -4.94
N ALA A 111 4.08 -5.26 -4.49
CA ALA A 111 4.92 -6.38 -4.07
C ALA A 111 5.76 -6.91 -5.24
N GLY A 112 5.17 -7.06 -6.43
CA GLY A 112 5.86 -7.49 -7.65
C GLY A 112 6.89 -6.48 -8.19
N GLU A 113 6.61 -5.17 -8.11
CA GLU A 113 7.53 -4.14 -8.60
C GLU A 113 8.88 -4.11 -7.88
N SER A 114 8.91 -4.49 -6.60
CA SER A 114 10.15 -4.56 -5.83
C SER A 114 11.14 -5.60 -6.38
N SER A 115 10.68 -6.59 -7.14
CA SER A 115 11.53 -7.58 -7.82
C SER A 115 11.60 -7.43 -9.35
N ALA A 116 10.67 -6.69 -9.97
CA ALA A 116 10.42 -6.78 -11.42
C ALA A 116 11.10 -5.70 -12.29
N ARG A 117 11.72 -4.66 -11.74
CA ARG A 117 12.33 -3.60 -12.59
C ARG A 117 13.66 -3.98 -13.22
N LEU A 118 14.28 -5.08 -12.80
CA LEU A 118 15.46 -5.61 -13.48
C LEU A 118 15.14 -6.98 -14.06
N SER A 119 15.46 -7.15 -15.33
CA SER A 119 15.39 -8.47 -15.94
C SER A 119 16.34 -9.42 -15.20
N GLU A 120 15.89 -10.65 -14.95
CA GLU A 120 16.69 -11.68 -14.29
C GLU A 120 18.04 -11.88 -15.02
N ALA A 121 18.03 -11.76 -16.35
CA ALA A 121 19.24 -11.83 -17.17
C ALA A 121 20.23 -10.70 -16.86
N THR A 122 19.76 -9.46 -16.71
CA THR A 122 20.60 -8.31 -16.34
C THR A 122 21.13 -8.46 -14.92
N LEU A 123 20.30 -8.89 -13.97
CA LEU A 123 20.70 -9.12 -12.58
C LEU A 123 21.76 -10.22 -12.44
N GLN A 124 21.55 -11.36 -13.09
CA GLN A 124 22.50 -12.48 -13.09
C GLN A 124 23.83 -12.07 -13.71
N ARG A 125 23.81 -11.39 -14.86
CA ARG A 125 25.01 -10.90 -15.54
C ARG A 125 25.79 -9.92 -14.66
N ALA A 126 25.11 -8.93 -14.09
CA ALA A 126 25.70 -7.92 -13.22
C ALA A 126 26.33 -8.54 -11.96
N SER A 127 25.60 -9.44 -11.30
CA SER A 127 26.07 -10.14 -10.10
C SER A 127 27.28 -11.02 -10.38
N ALA A 128 27.30 -11.74 -11.51
CA ALA A 128 28.43 -12.55 -11.92
C ALA A 128 29.69 -11.73 -12.24
N ILE A 129 29.52 -10.52 -12.80
CA ILE A 129 30.63 -9.58 -13.02
C ILE A 129 31.14 -9.06 -11.68
N LYS A 130 30.26 -8.55 -10.79
CA LYS A 130 30.64 -8.08 -9.45
C LYS A 130 31.41 -9.16 -8.69
N ALA A 131 30.87 -10.37 -8.59
CA ALA A 131 31.49 -11.47 -7.84
C ALA A 131 32.89 -11.83 -8.36
N ARG A 132 33.06 -11.93 -9.70
CA ARG A 132 34.37 -12.19 -10.29
C ARG A 132 35.36 -11.05 -10.04
N MET A 133 34.91 -9.81 -10.17
CA MET A 133 35.76 -8.65 -9.99
C MET A 133 36.22 -8.48 -8.54
N MET A 134 35.31 -8.68 -7.59
CA MET A 134 35.62 -8.69 -6.16
C MET A 134 36.72 -9.72 -5.85
N LYS A 135 36.57 -10.97 -6.32
CA LYS A 135 37.53 -12.05 -6.06
C LYS A 135 38.94 -11.72 -6.54
N VAL A 136 39.08 -11.14 -7.73
CA VAL A 136 40.40 -10.78 -8.30
C VAL A 136 40.98 -9.55 -7.59
N ALA A 137 40.16 -8.53 -7.31
CA ALA A 137 40.63 -7.35 -6.60
C ALA A 137 41.08 -7.66 -5.17
N GLU A 138 40.32 -8.49 -4.43
CA GLU A 138 40.69 -8.95 -3.09
C GLU A 138 42.02 -9.71 -3.08
N TYR A 139 42.24 -10.58 -4.07
CA TYR A 139 43.47 -11.37 -4.14
C TYR A 139 44.69 -10.53 -4.53
N VAL A 140 44.57 -9.68 -5.55
CA VAL A 140 45.71 -8.96 -6.13
C VAL A 140 46.06 -7.68 -5.37
N LEU A 141 45.04 -7.01 -4.83
CA LEU A 141 45.20 -5.77 -4.07
C LEU A 141 45.31 -6.04 -2.56
N ASP A 142 45.55 -7.30 -2.18
CA ASP A 142 45.88 -7.64 -0.80
C ASP A 142 47.07 -6.80 -0.31
N GLY A 143 46.96 -6.29 0.92
CA GLY A 143 47.91 -5.33 1.49
C GLY A 143 47.72 -3.85 1.08
N ASP A 144 46.84 -3.52 0.14
CA ASP A 144 46.47 -2.13 -0.15
C ASP A 144 45.29 -1.69 0.75
N ALA A 145 45.59 -0.95 1.81
CA ALA A 145 44.59 -0.53 2.81
C ALA A 145 43.44 0.31 2.20
N ARG A 146 43.72 1.09 1.15
CA ARG A 146 42.71 1.91 0.49
C ARG A 146 41.78 1.04 -0.36
N ALA A 147 42.34 0.12 -1.13
CA ALA A 147 41.56 -0.84 -1.90
C ALA A 147 40.73 -1.76 -0.99
N ALA A 148 41.29 -2.21 0.14
CA ALA A 148 40.59 -3.04 1.12
C ALA A 148 39.36 -2.33 1.71
N THR A 149 39.49 -1.03 2.04
CA THR A 149 38.38 -0.20 2.54
C THR A 149 37.27 -0.08 1.50
N GLU A 150 37.64 0.19 0.25
CA GLU A 150 36.70 0.32 -0.86
C GLU A 150 35.95 -1.00 -1.14
N LEU A 151 36.65 -2.12 -1.17
CA LEU A 151 36.06 -3.45 -1.36
C LEU A 151 35.14 -3.84 -0.19
N ALA A 152 35.49 -3.50 1.05
CA ALA A 152 34.63 -3.72 2.21
C ALA A 152 33.31 -2.93 2.10
N SER A 153 33.39 -1.67 1.66
CA SER A 153 32.22 -0.83 1.41
C SER A 153 31.33 -1.39 0.29
N ILE A 154 31.91 -1.85 -0.83
CA ILE A 154 31.18 -2.48 -1.94
C ILE A 154 30.49 -3.80 -1.51
N ARG A 155 31.07 -4.51 -0.55
CA ARG A 155 30.49 -5.75 0.00
C ARG A 155 29.28 -5.47 0.89
N ALA A 156 29.26 -4.33 1.58
CA ALA A 156 28.19 -3.96 2.50
C ALA A 156 26.93 -3.44 1.79
N GLY A 157 27.03 -3.00 0.52
CA GLY A 157 25.88 -2.56 -0.29
C GLY A 157 24.85 -3.67 -0.50
N ALA A 158 23.56 -3.34 -0.34
CA ALA A 158 22.45 -4.27 -0.41
C ALA A 158 21.27 -3.64 -1.17
N GLY A 159 21.17 -3.94 -2.46
CA GLY A 159 20.08 -3.47 -3.31
C GLY A 159 20.43 -3.46 -4.78
N HIS A 160 19.41 -3.30 -5.63
CA HIS A 160 19.58 -3.19 -7.08
C HIS A 160 20.21 -1.86 -7.54
N ALA A 161 19.86 -0.76 -6.88
CA ALA A 161 20.50 0.54 -7.10
C ALA A 161 21.98 0.51 -6.66
N ASP A 162 22.24 -0.10 -5.51
CA ASP A 162 23.60 -0.31 -4.98
C ASP A 162 24.45 -1.13 -5.96
N LEU A 163 23.87 -2.15 -6.63
CA LEU A 163 24.61 -2.97 -7.59
C LEU A 163 25.17 -2.17 -8.78
N ALA A 164 24.45 -1.18 -9.31
CA ALA A 164 24.95 -0.33 -10.40
C ALA A 164 26.08 0.60 -9.92
N GLU A 165 25.95 1.15 -8.72
CA GLU A 165 26.99 1.96 -8.09
C GLU A 165 28.24 1.14 -7.80
N ASP A 166 28.08 -0.06 -7.22
CA ASP A 166 29.15 -1.01 -6.93
C ASP A 166 29.94 -1.40 -8.18
N LEU A 167 29.23 -1.69 -9.29
CA LEU A 167 29.87 -2.00 -10.57
C LEU A 167 30.64 -0.79 -11.12
N THR A 168 30.12 0.42 -10.94
CA THR A 168 30.79 1.65 -11.36
C THR A 168 32.07 1.89 -10.55
N ARG A 169 32.01 1.70 -9.23
CA ARG A 169 33.15 1.80 -8.30
C ARG A 169 34.20 0.73 -8.59
N LEU A 170 33.78 -0.53 -8.78
CA LEU A 170 34.67 -1.61 -9.20
C LEU A 170 35.35 -1.32 -10.55
N ALA A 171 34.62 -0.77 -11.52
CA ALA A 171 35.19 -0.38 -12.80
C ALA A 171 36.20 0.78 -12.71
N ALA A 172 36.09 1.64 -11.68
CA ALA A 172 37.07 2.67 -11.37
C ALA A 172 38.31 2.06 -10.72
N LEU A 173 38.13 1.27 -9.67
CA LEU A 173 39.21 0.54 -8.98
C LEU A 173 40.03 -0.31 -9.95
N TYR A 174 39.35 -1.00 -10.88
CA TYR A 174 40.01 -1.81 -11.91
C TYR A 174 40.87 -1.01 -12.90
N ARG A 175 40.46 0.22 -13.20
CA ARG A 175 41.25 1.10 -14.08
C ARG A 175 42.47 1.64 -13.35
N GLU A 176 42.28 2.06 -12.10
CA GLU A 176 43.34 2.62 -11.26
C GLU A 176 44.47 1.60 -11.05
N HIS A 177 44.11 0.34 -10.77
CA HIS A 177 45.08 -0.73 -10.51
C HIS A 177 45.29 -1.69 -11.68
N ALA A 178 45.04 -1.27 -12.92
CA ALA A 178 45.02 -2.15 -14.10
C ALA A 178 46.33 -2.96 -14.29
N ALA A 179 47.48 -2.35 -14.01
CA ALA A 179 48.78 -3.02 -14.13
C ALA A 179 48.94 -4.18 -13.14
N ARG A 180 48.62 -3.94 -11.86
CA ARG A 180 48.66 -4.97 -10.81
C ARG A 180 47.62 -6.06 -11.08
N LEU A 181 46.38 -5.66 -11.41
CA LEU A 181 45.28 -6.60 -11.68
C LEU A 181 45.55 -7.53 -12.87
N ALA A 182 46.37 -7.11 -13.83
CA ALA A 182 46.80 -7.96 -14.94
C ALA A 182 47.63 -9.18 -14.49
N GLU A 183 48.23 -9.14 -13.29
CA GLU A 183 48.94 -10.25 -12.67
C GLU A 183 47.98 -11.27 -12.02
N GLY A 184 46.68 -10.95 -11.92
CA GLY A 184 45.62 -11.74 -11.26
C GLY A 184 45.24 -13.06 -11.93
N GLY A 185 46.04 -13.54 -12.89
CA GLY A 185 45.94 -14.88 -13.46
C GLY A 185 44.61 -15.17 -14.17
N VAL A 186 44.16 -16.43 -14.11
CA VAL A 186 43.06 -16.99 -14.91
C VAL A 186 41.69 -16.35 -14.70
N HIS A 187 41.50 -15.62 -13.60
CA HIS A 187 40.22 -14.98 -13.27
C HIS A 187 40.14 -13.52 -13.75
N TYR A 188 41.28 -12.88 -14.03
CA TYR A 188 41.30 -11.53 -14.55
C TYR A 188 40.86 -11.48 -16.01
N ARG A 189 39.96 -10.56 -16.34
CA ARG A 189 39.62 -10.23 -17.73
C ARG A 189 39.86 -8.75 -17.97
N ARG A 190 40.64 -8.44 -19.00
CA ARG A 190 40.92 -7.05 -19.43
C ARG A 190 39.64 -6.26 -19.73
N THR A 191 38.55 -6.93 -20.10
CA THR A 191 37.26 -6.33 -20.41
C THR A 191 36.34 -6.13 -19.20
N ASP A 192 36.70 -6.60 -17.99
CA ASP A 192 35.80 -6.57 -16.83
C ASP A 192 35.42 -5.14 -16.43
N ALA A 193 36.36 -4.19 -16.44
CA ALA A 193 36.06 -2.79 -16.15
C ALA A 193 35.08 -2.15 -17.14
N ARG A 194 35.11 -2.56 -18.41
CA ARG A 194 34.13 -2.12 -19.42
C ARG A 194 32.79 -2.83 -19.20
N SER A 195 32.84 -4.14 -18.99
CA SER A 195 31.66 -4.99 -18.80
C SER A 195 30.84 -4.57 -17.58
N ALA A 196 31.51 -4.13 -16.51
CA ALA A 196 30.87 -3.59 -15.31
C ALA A 196 30.15 -2.26 -15.58
N ARG A 197 30.76 -1.34 -16.35
CA ARG A 197 30.08 -0.09 -16.76
C ARG A 197 28.90 -0.36 -17.69
N ASP A 198 29.07 -1.26 -18.65
CA ASP A 198 27.99 -1.64 -19.56
C ASP A 198 26.81 -2.27 -18.78
N ALA A 199 27.11 -3.12 -17.78
CA ALA A 199 26.09 -3.70 -16.91
C ALA A 199 25.42 -2.65 -15.98
N ALA A 200 26.18 -1.72 -15.41
CA ALA A 200 25.63 -0.61 -14.62
C ALA A 200 24.71 0.28 -15.46
N ALA A 201 25.11 0.60 -16.69
CA ALA A 201 24.29 1.37 -17.61
C ALA A 201 22.99 0.64 -18.00
N ALA A 202 23.05 -0.69 -18.20
CA ALA A 202 21.86 -1.50 -18.46
C ALA A 202 20.90 -1.51 -17.26
N ILE A 203 21.41 -1.68 -16.03
CA ILE A 203 20.60 -1.57 -14.81
C ILE A 203 19.91 -0.20 -14.73
N LEU A 204 20.67 0.89 -14.95
CA LEU A 204 20.10 2.23 -14.90
C LEU A 204 19.07 2.48 -16.02
N ALA A 205 19.26 1.92 -17.21
CA ALA A 205 18.29 2.03 -18.30
C ALA A 205 16.98 1.31 -17.96
N GLU A 206 17.05 0.07 -17.48
CA GLU A 206 15.87 -0.71 -17.06
C GLU A 206 15.13 -0.05 -15.89
N LEU A 207 15.86 0.55 -14.94
CA LEU A 207 15.25 1.30 -13.83
C LEU A 207 14.56 2.61 -14.25
N ASN A 208 14.98 3.20 -15.38
CA ASN A 208 14.47 4.45 -15.90
C ASN A 208 13.45 4.28 -17.04
N ASP A 209 13.04 3.04 -17.37
CA ASP A 209 12.10 2.82 -18.47
C ASP A 209 10.72 3.44 -18.14
N ASP A 210 10.23 4.28 -19.05
CA ASP A 210 9.10 5.22 -18.85
C ASP A 210 7.71 4.57 -18.99
N GLU A 211 7.64 3.25 -19.20
CA GLU A 211 6.35 2.56 -19.24
C GLU A 211 5.62 2.70 -17.89
N PRO A 212 4.30 3.00 -17.87
CA PRO A 212 3.55 3.09 -16.64
C PRO A 212 3.60 1.73 -15.95
N SER A 213 4.39 1.66 -14.88
CA SER A 213 4.58 0.44 -14.12
C SER A 213 3.24 -0.13 -13.64
N GLU A 214 3.14 -1.45 -13.49
CA GLU A 214 1.87 -2.08 -13.10
C GLU A 214 1.28 -1.50 -11.81
N ALA A 215 2.12 -1.12 -10.83
CA ALA A 215 1.66 -0.48 -9.60
C ALA A 215 1.20 0.96 -9.83
N ARG A 216 1.76 1.70 -10.80
CA ARG A 216 1.23 3.01 -11.20
C ARG A 216 -0.17 2.86 -11.81
N ILE A 217 -0.35 1.91 -12.73
CA ILE A 217 -1.67 1.61 -13.33
C ILE A 217 -2.66 1.19 -12.23
N ALA A 218 -2.29 0.23 -11.38
CA ALA A 218 -3.14 -0.26 -10.30
C ALA A 218 -3.47 0.83 -9.27
N ARG A 219 -2.55 1.77 -9.02
CA ARG A 219 -2.80 2.94 -8.18
C ARG A 219 -3.84 3.88 -8.80
N GLU A 220 -3.70 4.17 -10.08
CA GLU A 220 -4.67 5.00 -10.78
C GLU A 220 -6.06 4.34 -10.80
N ASP A 221 -6.13 3.03 -11.06
CA ASP A 221 -7.36 2.24 -10.95
C ASP A 221 -8.02 2.35 -9.57
N ALA A 222 -7.23 2.27 -8.49
CA ALA A 222 -7.72 2.42 -7.12
C ALA A 222 -8.26 3.83 -6.85
N PHE A 223 -7.60 4.87 -7.37
CA PHE A 223 -8.08 6.24 -7.25
C PHE A 223 -9.37 6.48 -8.05
N ARG A 224 -9.46 5.95 -9.27
CA ARG A 224 -10.71 6.00 -10.07
C ARG A 224 -11.86 5.30 -9.35
N ALA A 225 -11.62 4.11 -8.82
CA ALA A 225 -12.63 3.37 -8.05
C ALA A 225 -13.07 4.14 -6.80
N PHE A 226 -12.13 4.79 -6.09
CA PHE A 226 -12.45 5.66 -4.95
C PHE A 226 -13.33 6.83 -5.35
N ARG A 227 -12.99 7.54 -6.44
CA ARG A 227 -13.80 8.68 -6.93
C ARG A 227 -15.22 8.25 -7.31
N VAL A 228 -15.39 7.08 -7.92
CA VAL A 228 -16.74 6.54 -8.22
C VAL A 228 -17.51 6.26 -6.93
N LEU A 229 -16.88 5.64 -5.93
CA LEU A 229 -17.53 5.40 -4.63
C LEU A 229 -17.94 6.71 -3.97
N GLU A 230 -17.06 7.71 -3.97
CA GLU A 230 -17.35 9.02 -3.38
C GLU A 230 -18.51 9.73 -4.11
N GLN A 231 -18.46 9.79 -5.45
CA GLN A 231 -19.47 10.46 -6.27
C GLN A 231 -20.85 9.80 -6.17
N THR A 232 -20.90 8.48 -5.97
CA THR A 232 -22.16 7.74 -5.78
C THR A 232 -22.68 7.84 -4.35
N TYR A 233 -21.78 7.92 -3.37
CA TYR A 233 -22.15 8.01 -1.95
C TYR A 233 -22.61 9.41 -1.53
N GLU A 234 -21.95 10.48 -1.96
CA GLU A 234 -22.22 11.83 -1.43
C GLU A 234 -23.69 12.28 -1.62
N PRO A 235 -24.35 12.05 -2.77
CA PRO A 235 -25.78 12.32 -2.90
C PRO A 235 -26.62 11.51 -1.92
N VAL A 236 -26.32 10.21 -1.77
CA VAL A 236 -27.03 9.33 -0.84
C VAL A 236 -26.86 9.78 0.60
N ARG A 237 -25.66 10.25 0.97
CA ARG A 237 -25.37 10.83 2.29
C ARG A 237 -26.22 12.07 2.55
N LEU A 238 -26.29 13.00 1.60
CA LEU A 238 -27.08 14.23 1.76
C LEU A 238 -28.55 13.92 2.07
N PHE A 239 -29.17 13.04 1.28
CA PHE A 239 -30.57 12.63 1.51
C PHE A 239 -30.73 11.76 2.76
N GLY A 240 -29.78 10.86 3.02
CA GLY A 240 -29.77 10.02 4.22
C GLY A 240 -29.80 10.86 5.49
N ARG A 241 -28.97 11.92 5.57
CA ARG A 241 -28.97 12.85 6.69
C ARG A 241 -30.33 13.54 6.89
N ALA A 242 -30.97 13.97 5.80
CA ALA A 242 -32.27 14.64 5.86
C ALA A 242 -33.41 13.68 6.24
N LEU A 243 -33.43 12.47 5.66
CA LEU A 243 -34.44 11.44 5.94
C LEU A 243 -34.37 10.87 7.36
N PHE A 244 -33.23 11.02 8.01
CA PHE A 244 -32.94 10.52 9.35
C PHE A 244 -32.50 11.68 10.25
N ALA A 245 -33.33 12.72 10.38
CA ALA A 245 -32.94 13.98 11.03
C ALA A 245 -32.30 13.85 12.44
N HIS A 246 -32.61 12.80 13.21
CA HIS A 246 -32.07 12.59 14.56
C HIS A 246 -30.73 11.82 14.60
N ASP A 247 -30.53 10.85 13.70
CA ASP A 247 -29.39 9.91 13.69
C ASP A 247 -28.67 9.87 12.33
N GLY A 248 -28.97 10.82 11.45
CA GLY A 248 -28.57 10.79 10.05
C GLY A 248 -27.08 10.99 9.83
N GLU A 249 -26.41 11.77 10.68
CA GLU A 249 -24.94 11.91 10.65
C GLU A 249 -24.23 10.64 11.11
N GLU A 250 -24.81 9.90 12.06
CA GLU A 250 -24.27 8.63 12.54
C GLU A 250 -24.49 7.52 11.51
N ARG A 251 -25.68 7.48 10.90
CA ARG A 251 -26.05 6.51 9.86
C ARG A 251 -25.39 6.77 8.52
N PHE A 252 -25.19 8.04 8.16
CA PHE A 252 -24.60 8.45 6.88
C PHE A 252 -23.45 9.45 7.11
N PRO A 253 -22.37 9.01 7.77
CA PRO A 253 -21.24 9.87 8.07
C PRO A 253 -20.44 10.16 6.80
N THR A 254 -19.59 11.18 6.82
CA THR A 254 -18.70 11.44 5.69
C THR A 254 -17.68 10.30 5.50
N ILE A 255 -17.39 9.92 4.24
CA ILE A 255 -16.32 8.95 3.94
C ILE A 255 -14.95 9.41 4.46
N TYR A 256 -14.78 10.70 4.73
CA TYR A 256 -13.56 11.30 5.28
C TYR A 256 -13.41 11.16 6.79
N SER A 257 -14.44 10.67 7.51
CA SER A 257 -14.32 10.40 8.95
C SER A 257 -13.62 9.07 9.23
N ILE A 258 -13.29 8.30 8.18
CA ILE A 258 -12.54 7.05 8.28
C ILE A 258 -11.14 7.40 8.79
N ARG A 259 -10.88 7.01 10.04
CA ARG A 259 -9.56 7.12 10.63
C ARG A 259 -8.80 5.83 10.33
N PRO A 260 -7.52 5.89 9.92
CA PRO A 260 -6.68 4.72 9.96
C PRO A 260 -6.67 4.19 11.40
N ALA A 261 -6.80 2.88 11.58
CA ALA A 261 -6.62 2.25 12.87
C ALA A 261 -5.23 2.64 13.38
N ARG A 262 -5.15 3.50 14.39
CA ARG A 262 -3.89 3.75 15.09
C ARG A 262 -3.51 2.41 15.72
N GLY A 263 -2.45 1.79 15.21
CA GLY A 263 -1.89 0.58 15.81
C GLY A 263 -1.79 0.78 17.32
N SER A 264 -2.40 -0.11 18.07
CA SER A 264 -2.24 -0.17 19.52
C SER A 264 -0.76 -0.37 19.80
N ARG A 265 -0.06 0.71 20.14
CA ARG A 265 1.14 0.57 20.95
C ARG A 265 0.64 0.02 22.27
N THR A 266 0.90 -1.26 22.48
CA THR A 266 0.89 -1.90 23.78
C THR A 266 1.76 -1.04 24.67
N SER A 267 1.14 -0.28 25.57
CA SER A 267 1.82 0.29 26.71
C SER A 267 2.15 -0.87 27.63
N GLU A 268 3.31 -1.48 27.43
CA GLU A 268 4.02 -2.12 28.54
C GLU A 268 4.46 -0.97 29.44
N GLU A 269 3.58 -0.58 30.38
CA GLU A 269 3.98 0.17 31.55
C GLU A 269 4.89 -0.75 32.38
N GLY A 270 6.18 -0.53 32.24
CA GLY A 270 7.17 -1.04 33.18
C GLY A 270 6.92 -0.39 34.53
N GLU A 271 6.43 -1.18 35.47
CA GLU A 271 6.58 -0.94 36.90
C GLU A 271 8.09 -0.90 37.20
N GLY A 272 8.60 0.30 37.43
CA GLY A 272 9.97 0.57 37.85
C GLY A 272 9.97 1.48 39.07
N GLU A 273 10.02 0.83 40.24
CA GLU A 273 10.77 1.20 41.44
C GLU A 273 10.59 2.63 41.99
N GLU A 274 9.72 2.74 43.01
CA GLU A 274 9.82 3.78 44.04
C GLU A 274 10.99 3.45 44.99
N GLU A 275 12.17 4.03 44.75
CA GLU A 275 13.15 4.31 45.81
C GLU A 275 13.20 5.82 46.02
N GLY A 276 12.63 6.25 47.15
CA GLY A 276 12.58 7.63 47.60
C GLY A 276 12.78 7.68 49.11
N GLU A 277 14.03 7.42 49.50
CA GLU A 277 14.65 7.71 50.78
C GLU A 277 14.27 9.14 51.26
N GLN A 278 13.56 9.23 52.38
CA GLN A 278 13.39 10.46 53.15
C GLN A 278 14.02 10.26 54.51
N ASP A 279 15.23 10.80 54.64
CA ASP A 279 15.86 11.13 55.90
C ASP A 279 15.30 12.48 56.45
N GLU A 280 15.34 12.58 57.77
CA GLU A 280 15.18 13.77 58.64
C GLU A 280 13.74 14.26 58.96
N ASP A 281 13.23 13.99 60.18
CA ASP A 281 13.49 14.83 61.37
C ASP A 281 12.58 14.42 62.56
N LYS A 282 13.19 13.88 63.64
CA LYS A 282 12.89 14.10 65.10
C LYS A 282 13.41 12.99 66.01
#